data_AF-A0AAV9UFG3-F1
#
_entry.id   AF-A0AAV9UFG3-F1
#
_cell.length_a   1.000
_cell.length_b   1.000
_cell.length_c   1.000
_cell.angle_alpha   90.00
_cell.angle_beta   90.00
_cell.angle_gamma   90.00
#
_symmetry.space_group_name_H-M   'P 1'
#
loop_
_entity.id
_entity.type
_entity.pdbx_description
1 polymer ?
#
loop_
_entity_poly.entity_id
_entity_poly.type
_entity_poly.pdbx_seq_one_letter_code
_entity_poly.pdbx_strand_id
1 'polypeptide(L)'
;MSTSAAKKRPKDKPKDKASKKPYHFKRADLDLDDYQLQQEQKSTSLLISRAFQALVRSRQFYAYLVLQAVAAWFKLGQVFFCVGILWMMYANTGRRKEGEMSSWSVFNAGFEAIEGSTDMEAVEREIRSRGLI
;
A
#
# COMPACT_ATOMS: atom_id res chain seq x y z
N MET A 1 -54.36 -53.10 21.80
CA MET A 1 -53.67 -51.98 22.48
C MET A 1 -52.21 -52.41 22.58
N SER A 2 -51.18 -51.69 22.12
CA SER A 2 -50.98 -50.27 21.98
C SER A 2 -49.83 -50.00 20.99
N THR A 3 -50.09 -49.10 20.05
CA THR A 3 -49.19 -48.07 19.48
C THR A 3 -47.80 -48.42 18.94
N SER A 4 -47.72 -48.35 17.61
CA SER A 4 -46.55 -47.97 16.80
C SER A 4 -45.82 -46.74 17.37
N ALA A 5 -44.51 -46.83 17.60
CA ALA A 5 -43.67 -45.69 17.96
C ALA A 5 -42.69 -45.40 16.81
N ALA A 6 -43.04 -44.41 16.01
CA ALA A 6 -42.24 -43.92 14.90
C ALA A 6 -40.90 -43.33 15.38
N LYS A 7 -39.79 -43.92 14.92
CA LYS A 7 -38.42 -43.43 15.13
C LYS A 7 -38.22 -42.11 14.37
N LYS A 8 -38.37 -40.97 15.06
CA LYS A 8 -38.06 -39.65 14.51
C LYS A 8 -36.55 -39.55 14.23
N ARG A 9 -36.18 -39.34 12.97
CA ARG A 9 -34.80 -39.02 12.56
C ARG A 9 -34.45 -37.61 13.08
N PRO A 10 -33.24 -37.37 13.60
CA PRO A 10 -32.85 -36.04 14.05
C PRO A 10 -32.81 -35.09 12.85
N LYS A 11 -33.44 -33.92 13.04
CA LYS A 11 -33.62 -32.84 12.07
C LYS A 11 -32.28 -32.41 11.47
N ASP A 12 -32.28 -32.21 10.16
CA ASP A 12 -31.20 -31.59 9.39
C ASP A 12 -30.75 -30.27 10.04
N LYS A 13 -29.43 -30.11 10.15
CA LYS A 13 -28.79 -28.90 10.67
C LYS A 13 -29.23 -27.69 9.84
N PRO A 14 -29.49 -26.52 10.48
CA PRO A 14 -29.85 -25.31 9.75
C PRO A 14 -28.68 -24.92 8.84
N LYS A 15 -29.00 -24.77 7.55
CA LYS A 15 -28.10 -24.35 6.47
C LYS A 15 -27.19 -23.21 6.93
N ASP A 16 -25.88 -23.41 6.75
CA ASP A 16 -24.86 -22.39 6.97
C ASP A 16 -25.27 -21.12 6.25
N LYS A 17 -25.46 -20.06 7.04
CA LYS A 17 -25.87 -18.74 6.52
C LYS A 17 -24.82 -18.34 5.49
N ALA A 18 -25.27 -18.16 4.25
CA ALA A 18 -24.44 -17.71 3.14
C ALA A 18 -23.53 -16.60 3.61
N SER A 19 -22.21 -16.88 3.64
CA SER A 19 -21.19 -15.92 4.05
C SER A 19 -21.41 -14.67 3.22
N LYS A 20 -21.80 -13.57 3.87
CA LYS A 20 -21.83 -12.26 3.20
C LYS A 20 -20.46 -12.08 2.57
N LYS A 21 -20.44 -11.84 1.25
CA LYS A 21 -19.18 -11.59 0.54
C LYS A 21 -18.44 -10.49 1.32
N PRO A 22 -17.15 -10.67 1.64
CA PRO A 22 -16.41 -9.79 2.56
C PRO A 22 -16.38 -8.32 2.08
N TYR A 23 -16.71 -8.09 0.81
CA TYR A 23 -16.66 -6.80 0.17
C TYR A 23 -17.96 -6.54 -0.60
N HIS A 24 -18.79 -5.65 -0.06
CA HIS A 24 -20.00 -5.14 -0.73
C HIS A 24 -19.94 -3.61 -0.73
N PHE A 25 -18.93 -3.06 -1.39
CA PHE A 25 -18.85 -1.61 -1.64
C PHE A 25 -19.90 -1.25 -2.70
N LYS A 26 -20.81 -0.31 -2.41
CA LYS A 26 -21.66 0.26 -3.47
C LYS A 26 -20.82 1.25 -4.25
N ARG A 27 -21.01 1.31 -5.57
CA ARG A 27 -20.31 2.28 -6.44
C ARG A 27 -20.56 3.74 -6.02
N ALA A 28 -21.65 4.00 -5.31
CA ALA A 28 -22.00 5.31 -4.75
C ALA A 28 -21.26 5.65 -3.44
N ASP A 29 -20.72 4.65 -2.73
CA ASP A 29 -19.89 4.85 -1.53
C ASP A 29 -18.40 4.99 -1.90
N LEU A 30 -18.07 4.84 -3.19
CA LEU A 30 -16.74 5.04 -3.73
C LEU A 30 -16.54 6.54 -3.96
N ASP A 31 -15.76 7.18 -3.09
CA ASP A 31 -15.50 8.61 -3.14
C ASP A 31 -14.53 8.96 -4.29
N LEU A 32 -15.10 9.16 -5.49
CA LEU A 32 -14.33 9.47 -6.70
C LEU A 32 -13.84 10.91 -6.73
N ASP A 33 -14.51 11.83 -6.04
CA ASP A 33 -14.22 13.26 -6.09
C ASP A 33 -12.88 13.55 -5.40
N ASP A 34 -12.64 12.94 -4.23
CA ASP A 34 -11.34 12.95 -3.55
C ASP A 34 -10.21 12.34 -4.40
N TYR A 35 -10.53 11.31 -5.20
CA TYR A 35 -9.56 10.68 -6.10
C TYR A 35 -9.20 11.56 -7.29
N GLN A 36 -10.18 12.28 -7.85
CA GLN A 36 -9.97 13.24 -8.93
C GLN A 36 -9.14 14.43 -8.46
N LEU A 37 -9.44 14.96 -7.26
CA LEU A 37 -8.65 16.02 -6.63
C LEU A 37 -7.20 15.58 -6.37
N GLN A 38 -6.99 14.34 -5.93
CA GLN A 38 -5.63 13.78 -5.80
C GLN A 38 -4.92 13.62 -7.14
N GLN A 39 -5.63 13.27 -8.23
CA GLN A 39 -5.03 13.19 -9.56
C GLN A 39 -4.63 14.57 -10.09
N GLU A 40 -5.48 15.57 -9.90
CA GLU A 40 -5.19 16.96 -10.31
C GLU A 40 -3.99 17.52 -9.53
N GLN A 41 -3.91 17.24 -8.23
CA GLN A 41 -2.75 17.58 -7.39
C GLN A 41 -1.47 16.80 -7.79
N LYS A 42 -1.61 15.58 -8.32
CA LYS A 42 -0.51 14.77 -8.85
C LYS A 42 -0.14 15.11 -10.30
N SER A 43 -0.71 16.18 -10.89
CA SER A 43 -0.31 16.62 -12.23
C SER A 43 1.20 16.79 -12.29
N THR A 44 1.82 16.06 -13.21
CA THR A 44 3.28 15.86 -13.27
C THR A 44 4.03 17.18 -13.38
N SER A 45 3.44 18.19 -14.06
CA SER A 45 3.98 19.53 -14.19
C SER A 45 4.05 20.30 -12.85
N LEU A 46 3.05 20.16 -11.98
CA LEU A 46 3.04 20.79 -10.66
C LEU A 46 4.04 20.12 -9.71
N LEU A 47 4.18 18.80 -9.81
CA LEU A 47 5.17 18.05 -9.03
C LEU A 47 6.61 18.41 -9.45
N ILE A 48 6.88 18.45 -10.75
CA ILE A 48 8.20 18.81 -11.29
C ILE A 48 8.58 20.24 -10.91
N SER A 49 7.64 21.19 -11.05
CA SER A 49 7.91 22.60 -10.71
C SER A 49 8.16 22.80 -9.21
N ARG A 50 7.40 22.14 -8.32
CA ARG A 50 7.67 22.15 -6.87
C ARG A 50 9.00 21.50 -6.52
N ALA A 51 9.30 20.35 -7.12
CA ALA A 51 10.57 19.66 -6.91
C ALA A 51 11.76 20.54 -7.35
N PHE A 52 11.65 21.19 -8.50
CA PHE A 52 12.67 22.09 -9.01
C PHE A 52 12.86 23.31 -8.10
N GLN A 53 11.78 23.96 -7.67
CA GLN A 53 11.85 25.07 -6.72
C GLN A 53 12.46 24.66 -5.37
N ALA A 54 12.13 23.46 -4.87
CA ALA A 54 12.70 22.93 -3.65
C ALA A 54 14.21 22.65 -3.79
N LEU A 55 14.64 22.13 -4.95
CA LEU A 55 16.04 21.88 -5.26
C LEU A 55 16.85 23.19 -5.31
N VAL A 56 16.33 24.19 -6.03
CA VAL A 56 16.96 25.52 -6.18
C VAL A 56 16.99 26.30 -4.86
N ARG A 57 16.04 26.07 -3.95
CA ARG A 57 16.06 26.72 -2.63
C ARG A 57 16.97 26.00 -1.63
N SER A 58 17.37 24.76 -1.91
CA SER A 58 18.10 23.93 -0.94
C SER A 58 19.57 24.32 -0.85
N ARG A 59 19.97 24.90 0.29
CA ARG A 59 21.38 25.21 0.58
C ARG A 59 22.27 23.96 0.64
N GLN A 60 21.72 22.84 1.09
CA GLN A 60 22.43 21.56 1.17
C GLN A 60 22.79 21.03 -0.23
N PHE A 61 21.94 21.27 -1.22
CA PHE A 61 22.19 20.87 -2.60
C PHE A 61 23.37 21.62 -3.21
N TYR A 62 23.44 22.95 -3.02
CA TYR A 62 24.60 23.73 -3.49
C TYR A 62 25.91 23.33 -2.80
N ALA A 63 25.88 23.09 -1.50
CA ALA A 63 27.06 22.61 -0.77
C ALA A 63 27.56 21.27 -1.33
N TYR A 64 26.65 20.36 -1.65
CA TYR A 64 26.98 19.11 -2.31
C TYR A 64 27.58 19.32 -3.71
N LEU A 65 27.03 20.21 -4.53
CA LEU A 65 27.58 20.50 -5.87
C LEU A 65 29.02 21.05 -5.81
N VAL A 66 29.30 21.95 -4.86
CA VAL A 66 30.67 22.47 -4.65
C VAL A 66 31.61 21.33 -4.26
N LEU A 67 31.20 20.49 -3.31
CA LEU A 67 32.04 19.40 -2.84
C LEU A 67 32.24 18.31 -3.92
N GLN A 68 31.22 18.08 -4.75
CA GLN A 68 31.28 17.22 -5.93
C GLN A 68 32.26 17.76 -6.99
N ALA A 69 32.28 19.08 -7.22
CA ALA A 69 33.24 19.71 -8.13
C ALA A 69 34.68 19.58 -7.61
N VAL A 70 34.89 19.76 -6.30
CA VAL A 70 36.19 19.52 -5.66
C VAL A 70 36.60 18.06 -5.81
N ALA A 71 35.71 17.10 -5.52
CA ALA A 71 36.00 15.67 -5.67
C ALA A 71 36.32 15.26 -7.12
N ALA A 72 35.66 15.88 -8.11
CA ALA A 72 35.95 15.67 -9.53
C ALA A 72 37.38 16.12 -9.89
N TRP A 73 37.86 17.21 -9.30
CA TRP A 73 39.25 17.66 -9.46
C TRP A 73 40.27 16.62 -8.98
N PHE A 74 39.96 15.93 -7.88
CA PHE A 74 40.77 14.83 -7.34
C PHE A 74 40.60 13.49 -8.08
N LYS A 75 39.90 13.47 -9.23
CA LYS A 75 39.51 12.25 -9.99
C LYS A 75 38.68 11.24 -9.19
N LEU A 76 38.18 11.63 -8.01
CA LEU A 76 37.31 10.83 -7.14
C LEU A 76 35.83 11.17 -7.31
N GLY A 77 35.49 11.97 -8.33
CA GLY A 77 34.13 12.46 -8.56
C GLY A 77 33.08 11.36 -8.69
N GLN A 78 33.41 10.23 -9.30
CA GLN A 78 32.46 9.12 -9.48
C GLN A 78 32.05 8.49 -8.14
N VAL A 79 33.01 8.24 -7.25
CA VAL A 79 32.74 7.67 -5.92
C VAL A 79 31.91 8.65 -5.10
N PHE A 80 32.27 9.93 -5.14
CA PHE A 80 31.55 10.97 -4.42
C PHE A 80 30.11 11.14 -4.92
N PHE A 81 29.91 10.96 -6.23
CA PHE A 81 28.59 10.99 -6.85
C PHE A 81 27.70 9.84 -6.36
N CYS A 82 28.22 8.62 -6.32
CA CYS A 82 27.50 7.46 -5.80
C CYS A 82 27.08 7.64 -4.33
N VAL A 83 28.01 8.12 -3.49
CA VAL A 83 27.74 8.42 -2.08
C VAL A 83 26.70 9.52 -1.94
N GLY A 84 26.76 10.55 -2.79
CA GLY A 84 25.80 11.64 -2.79
C GLY A 84 24.38 11.22 -3.16
N ILE A 85 24.23 10.30 -4.12
CA ILE A 85 22.91 9.71 -4.44
C ILE A 85 22.37 8.95 -3.23
N LEU A 86 23.19 8.09 -2.61
CA LEU A 86 22.79 7.34 -1.41
C LEU A 86 22.40 8.28 -0.27
N TRP A 87 23.17 9.35 -0.06
CA TRP A 87 22.85 10.38 0.93
C TRP A 87 21.53 11.09 0.60
N MET A 88 21.31 11.49 -0.66
CA MET A 88 20.06 12.12 -1.08
C MET A 88 18.85 11.20 -0.85
N MET A 89 18.98 9.92 -1.20
CA MET A 89 17.93 8.93 -0.94
C MET A 89 17.64 8.82 0.55
N TYR A 90 18.68 8.70 1.38
CA TYR A 90 18.51 8.62 2.83
C TYR A 90 17.88 9.89 3.43
N ALA A 91 18.39 11.07 3.07
CA ALA A 91 17.88 12.34 3.57
C ALA A 91 16.46 12.65 3.07
N ASN A 92 16.08 12.16 1.89
CA ASN A 92 14.73 12.27 1.35
C ASN A 92 13.80 11.14 1.82
N THR A 93 14.34 10.08 2.43
CA THR A 93 13.52 9.00 2.99
C THR A 93 12.62 9.61 4.07
N GLY A 94 11.33 9.70 3.74
CA GLY A 94 10.33 10.28 4.62
C GLY A 94 10.28 9.53 5.95
N ARG A 95 9.95 10.25 7.02
CA ARG A 95 9.59 9.60 8.29
C ARG A 95 8.16 9.08 8.15
N ARG A 96 7.94 7.82 8.54
CA ARG A 96 6.60 7.25 8.63
C ARG A 96 5.77 8.12 9.59
N LYS A 97 4.55 8.51 9.18
CA LYS A 97 3.67 9.23 10.11
C LYS A 97 3.20 8.25 11.19
N GLU A 98 3.15 8.72 12.44
CA GLU A 98 2.64 7.93 13.55
C GLU A 98 1.18 7.55 13.26
N GLY A 99 0.92 6.24 13.14
CA GLY A 99 -0.41 5.70 12.82
C GLY A 99 -0.62 5.20 11.38
N GLU A 100 0.31 5.40 10.46
CA GLU A 100 0.20 4.82 9.11
C GLU A 100 0.49 3.31 9.14
N MET A 101 -0.48 2.48 8.74
CA MET A 101 -0.29 1.04 8.51
C MET A 101 0.77 0.81 7.43
N SER A 102 1.64 -0.17 7.64
CA SER A 102 2.66 -0.59 6.69
C SER A 102 2.03 -1.48 5.64
N SER A 103 2.63 -1.43 4.46
CA SER A 103 2.29 -2.32 3.34
C SER A 103 2.39 -3.80 3.71
N TRP A 104 3.23 -4.12 4.69
CA TRP A 104 3.35 -5.47 5.23
C TRP A 104 2.57 -5.58 6.53
N SER A 105 1.67 -6.55 6.59
CA SER A 105 0.85 -6.87 7.76
C SER A 105 1.70 -7.20 8.99
N VAL A 106 2.88 -7.80 8.82
CA VAL A 106 3.80 -8.16 9.93
C VAL A 106 4.23 -6.98 10.80
N PHE A 107 4.21 -5.75 10.26
CA PHE A 107 4.56 -4.54 11.02
C PHE A 107 3.32 -3.73 11.47
N ASN A 108 2.11 -4.26 11.26
CA ASN A 108 0.86 -3.68 11.75
C ASN A 108 0.40 -4.37 13.03
N ALA A 109 -0.23 -3.63 13.94
CA ALA A 109 -0.88 -4.21 15.10
C ALA A 109 -1.95 -5.21 14.63
N GLY A 110 -1.95 -6.42 15.18
CA GLY A 110 -2.93 -7.45 14.84
C GLY A 110 -2.70 -8.17 13.50
N PHE A 111 -1.54 -8.00 12.85
CA PHE A 111 -1.27 -8.58 11.52
C PHE A 111 -2.28 -8.15 10.44
N GLU A 112 -2.85 -6.96 10.60
CA GLU A 112 -3.85 -6.45 9.66
C GLU A 112 -3.19 -5.99 8.36
N ALA A 113 -3.75 -6.42 7.23
CA ALA A 113 -3.35 -5.92 5.91
C ALA A 113 -3.96 -4.53 5.66
N ILE A 114 -3.29 -3.70 4.87
CA ILE A 114 -3.86 -2.41 4.45
C ILE A 114 -5.14 -2.65 3.66
N GLU A 115 -6.14 -1.79 3.86
CA GLU A 115 -7.37 -1.79 3.08
C GLU A 115 -7.07 -1.68 1.57
N GLY A 116 -7.58 -2.61 0.78
CA GLY A 116 -7.27 -2.73 -0.65
C GLY A 116 -6.05 -3.60 -0.99
N SER A 117 -5.35 -4.13 0.01
CA SER A 117 -4.40 -5.24 -0.18
C SER A 117 -5.13 -6.49 -0.67
N THR A 118 -4.52 -7.24 -1.58
CA THR A 118 -5.04 -8.54 -2.01
C THR A 118 -5.04 -9.51 -0.84
N ASP A 119 -6.23 -9.89 -0.38
CA ASP A 119 -6.38 -10.97 0.60
C ASP A 119 -6.19 -12.33 -0.09
N MET A 120 -5.13 -13.03 0.28
CA MET A 120 -4.77 -14.31 -0.33
C MET A 120 -5.76 -15.42 0.02
N GLU A 121 -6.44 -15.34 1.17
CA GLU A 121 -7.46 -16.32 1.53
C GLU A 121 -8.72 -16.15 0.67
N ALA A 122 -9.11 -14.91 0.40
CA ALA A 122 -10.18 -14.60 -0.55
C ALA A 122 -9.82 -15.06 -1.97
N VAL A 123 -8.58 -14.82 -2.42
CA VAL A 123 -8.10 -15.28 -3.74
C VAL A 123 -8.13 -16.80 -3.83
N GLU A 124 -7.55 -17.52 -2.88
CA GLU A 124 -7.55 -18.99 -2.84
C GLU A 124 -8.98 -19.56 -2.86
N ARG A 125 -9.89 -18.95 -2.10
CA ARG A 125 -11.32 -19.32 -2.10
C ARG A 125 -11.96 -19.08 -3.47
N GLU A 126 -11.64 -17.99 -4.14
CA GLU A 126 -12.15 -17.72 -5.49
C GLU A 126 -11.58 -18.72 -6.52
N ILE A 127 -10.28 -19.03 -6.44
CA ILE A 127 -9.65 -19.99 -7.35
C ILE A 127 -10.26 -21.39 -7.15
N ARG A 128 -10.44 -21.82 -5.89
CA ARG A 128 -11.10 -23.09 -5.53
C ARG A 128 -12.56 -23.13 -5.96
N SER A 129 -13.32 -22.06 -5.74
CA SER A 129 -14.73 -22.01 -6.11
C SER A 129 -14.97 -21.95 -7.62
N ARG A 130 -13.99 -21.44 -8.39
CA ARG A 130 -13.99 -21.46 -9.85
C ARG A 130 -13.38 -22.74 -10.45
N GLY A 131 -12.88 -23.66 -9.62
CA GLY A 131 -12.33 -24.95 -10.06
C GLY A 131 -11.04 -24.83 -10.89
N LEU A 132 -10.25 -23.79 -10.63
CA LEU A 132 -8.95 -23.57 -11.29
C LEU A 132 -7.80 -24.33 -10.60
N ILE A 133 -8.11 -25.05 -9.50
CA ILE A 133 -7.30 -26.04 -8.77
C ILE A 133 -8.25 -27.03 -8.10
#